data_AF-A0A0C2BQM9-F1
#
_entry.id   AF-A0A0C2BQM9-F1
#
_cell.length_a   1.000
_cell.length_b   1.000
_cell.length_c   1.000
_cell.angle_alpha   90.00
_cell.angle_beta   90.00
_cell.angle_gamma   90.00
#
_symmetry.space_group_name_H-M   'P 1'
#
loop_
_entity.id
_entity.type
_entity.pdbx_description
1 polymer ?
#
loop_
_entity_poly.entity_id
_entity_poly.type
_entity_poly.pdbx_seq_one_letter_code
_entity_poly.pdbx_strand_id
1 'polypeptide(L)' 'MGSFSIWHWLIVLVIVMLVFGTKKLGNIGSDLGKAVKGFKDGVKGEEEKAAADKAAIDVEAREKKS' A
#
# COMPACT_ATOMS: atom_id res chain seq x y z
N MET A 1 -24.47 -19.39 8.21
CA MET A 1 -24.01 -18.38 9.17
C MET A 1 -23.28 -17.29 8.38
N GLY A 2 -24.06 -16.47 7.66
CA GLY A 2 -23.54 -15.36 6.84
C GLY A 2 -23.23 -14.19 7.74
N SER A 3 -22.17 -14.35 8.52
CA SER A 3 -21.71 -13.38 9.50
C SER A 3 -21.37 -12.08 8.78
N PHE A 4 -22.24 -11.09 8.97
CA PHE A 4 -22.03 -9.67 8.66
C PHE A 4 -21.83 -9.35 7.17
N SER A 5 -22.96 -9.22 6.46
CA SER A 5 -23.07 -8.64 5.12
C SER A 5 -22.20 -7.39 4.99
N ILE A 6 -21.53 -7.21 3.85
CA ILE A 6 -20.74 -6.02 3.49
C ILE A 6 -21.52 -4.72 3.76
N TRP A 7 -22.85 -4.77 3.64
CA TRP A 7 -23.75 -3.68 3.99
C TRP A 7 -23.70 -3.24 5.46
N HIS A 8 -23.51 -4.17 6.40
CA HIS A 8 -23.37 -3.85 7.82
C HIS A 8 -22.08 -3.06 8.06
N TRP A 9 -20.97 -3.49 7.45
CA TRP A 9 -19.69 -2.80 7.58
C TRP A 9 -19.73 -1.38 7.00
N LEU A 10 -20.43 -1.15 5.89
CA LEU A 10 -20.64 0.21 5.36
C LEU A 10 -21.38 1.10 6.36
N ILE A 11 -22.44 0.60 6.98
CA ILE A 11 -23.25 1.36 7.95
C ILE A 11 -22.44 1.68 9.21
N VAL A 12 -21.68 0.70 9.73
CA VAL A 12 -20.78 0.92 10.88
C VAL A 12 -19.72 1.97 10.56
N LEU A 13 -19.13 1.94 9.37
CA LEU A 13 -18.11 2.90 8.95
C LEU A 13 -18.67 4.33 8.90
N VAL A 14 -19.90 4.50 8.40
CA VAL A 14 -20.60 5.79 8.40
C VAL A 14 -20.83 6.29 9.83
N ILE A 15 -21.30 5.44 10.75
CA ILE A 15 -21.50 5.82 12.15
C ILE A 15 -20.18 6.23 12.81
N VAL A 16 -19.10 5.48 12.58
CA VAL A 16 -17.77 5.82 13.09
C VAL A 16 -17.31 7.18 12.55
N MET A 17 -17.51 7.47 11.26
CA MET A 17 -17.23 8.79 10.68
C MET A 17 -18.05 9.91 11.31
N LEU A 18 -19.32 9.68 11.66
CA LEU A 18 -20.18 10.67 12.31
C LEU A 18 -19.75 10.94 13.76
N VAL A 19 -19.38 9.90 14.52
CA VAL A 19 -18.94 10.02 15.93
C VAL A 19 -17.58 10.69 16.04
N PHE A 20 -16.62 10.27 15.23
CA PHE A 20 -15.28 10.87 15.25
C PHE A 20 -15.22 12.19 14.46
N GLY A 21 -16.13 12.39 13.52
CA GLY A 21 -16.13 13.52 12.60
C GLY A 21 -15.03 13.41 11.53
N THR A 22 -15.29 13.99 10.35
CA THR A 22 -14.33 14.00 9.23
C THR A 22 -13.04 14.75 9.54
N LYS A 23 -13.08 15.70 10.48
CA LYS A 23 -11.94 16.53 10.87
C LYS A 23 -10.86 15.76 11.65
N LYS A 24 -11.26 14.93 12.63
CA LYS A 24 -10.32 14.07 13.39
C LYS A 24 -9.78 12.95 12.51
N LEU A 25 -10.67 12.30 11.74
CA LEU A 25 -10.31 11.18 10.87
C LEU A 25 -9.42 11.61 9.71
N GLY A 26 -9.63 12.82 9.17
CA GLY A 26 -8.79 13.39 8.10
C GLY A 26 -7.39 13.80 8.56
N ASN A 27 -7.24 14.33 9.77
CA ASN A 27 -5.93 14.69 10.32
C ASN A 27 -5.08 13.45 10.60
N ILE A 28 -5.66 12.46 11.31
CA ILE A 28 -5.00 11.17 11.59
C ILE A 28 -4.81 10.36 10.29
N GLY A 29 -5.80 10.37 9.40
CA GLY A 29 -5.75 9.67 8.12
C GLY A 29 -4.72 10.26 7.15
N SER A 30 -4.45 11.57 7.21
CA SER A 30 -3.38 12.19 6.40
C SER A 30 -2.00 11.76 6.88
N ASP A 31 -1.78 11.70 8.20
CA ASP A 31 -0.49 11.28 8.76
C ASP A 31 -0.25 9.78 8.52
N LEU A 32 -1.28 8.96 8.74
CA LEU A 32 -1.23 7.53 8.44
C LEU A 32 -1.07 7.29 6.93
N GLY A 33 -1.80 8.06 6.10
CA GLY A 33 -1.75 7.97 4.64
C GLY A 33 -0.39 8.33 4.07
N LYS A 34 0.30 9.34 4.64
CA LYS A 34 1.68 9.68 4.26
C LYS A 34 2.65 8.56 4.61
N ALA A 35 2.53 7.94 5.79
CA ALA A 35 3.36 6.81 6.19
C ALA A 35 3.16 5.59 5.27
N VAL A 36 1.90 5.25 4.96
CA VAL A 36 1.56 4.15 4.06
C VAL A 36 2.00 4.44 2.61
N LYS A 37 1.88 5.69 2.16
CA LYS A 37 2.37 6.11 0.83
C LYS A 37 3.89 5.95 0.74
N GLY A 38 4.64 6.43 1.72
CA GLY A 38 6.10 6.25 1.77
C GLY A 38 6.52 4.78 1.83
N PHE A 39 5.79 3.95 2.58
CA PHE A 39 6.02 2.50 2.60
C PHE A 39 5.79 1.87 1.23
N LYS A 40 4.67 2.20 0.57
CA LYS A 40 4.35 1.69 -0.78
C LYS A 40 5.37 2.14 -1.83
N ASP A 41 5.77 3.41 -1.78
CA ASP A 41 6.76 3.97 -2.70
C ASP A 41 8.14 3.35 -2.46
N GLY A 42 8.51 3.08 -1.21
CA GLY A 42 9.75 2.37 -0.85
C GLY A 42 9.78 0.92 -1.33
N VAL A 43 8.71 0.16 -1.06
CA VAL A 43 8.58 -1.24 -1.52
C VAL A 43 8.63 -1.31 -3.04
N LYS A 44 7.92 -0.42 -3.74
CA LYS A 44 7.91 -0.39 -5.20
C LYS A 44 9.28 0.02 -5.76
N GLY A 45 9.96 0.97 -5.11
CA GLY A 45 11.33 1.36 -5.47
C GLY A 45 12.35 0.24 -5.28
N GLU A 46 12.21 -0.58 -4.24
CA GLU A 46 13.04 -1.78 -4.05
C GLU A 46 12.73 -2.86 -5.08
N GLU A 47 11.45 -3.05 -5.44
CA GLU A 47 11.03 -4.01 -6.47
C GLU A 47 11.56 -3.63 -7.85
N GLU A 48 11.52 -2.34 -8.20
CA GLU A 48 12.04 -1.79 -9.45
C GLU A 48 13.58 -1.84 -9.50
N LYS A 49 14.23 -1.58 -8.35
CA LYS A 49 15.69 -1.73 -8.22
C LYS A 49 16.13 -3.19 -8.30
N ALA A 50 15.38 -4.11 -7.69
CA ALA A 50 15.63 -5.56 -7.78
C ALA A 50 15.41 -6.11 -9.20
N ALA A 51 14.45 -5.54 -9.95
CA ALA A 51 14.24 -5.87 -11.35
C ALA A 51 15.40 -5.37 -12.24
N ALA A 52 15.91 -4.16 -11.97
CA ALA A 52 17.08 -3.61 -12.68
C ALA A 52 18.37 -4.40 -12.36
N ASP A 53 18.57 -4.80 -11.10
CA ASP A 53 19.73 -5.60 -10.67
C ASP A 53 19.69 -7.00 -11.32
N LYS A 54 18.52 -7.65 -11.35
CA LYS A 54 18.34 -8.92 -12.06
C LYS A 54 18.61 -8.80 -13.56
N ALA A 55 18.15 -7.73 -14.20
CA ALA A 55 18.41 -7.50 -15.63
C ALA A 55 19.90 -7.30 -15.92
N ALA A 56 20.64 -6.60 -15.05
CA ALA A 56 22.08 -6.43 -15.18
C ALA A 56 22.84 -7.76 -15.00
N ILE A 57 22.43 -8.59 -14.03
CA ILE A 57 23.02 -9.91 -13.77
C ILE A 57 22.79 -10.87 -14.95
N ASP A 58 21.59 -10.84 -15.56
CA ASP A 58 21.26 -11.67 -16.73
C ASP A 58 22.04 -11.25 -18.00
N VAL A 59 22.35 -9.96 -18.15
CA VAL A 59 23.16 -9.45 -19.27
C VAL A 59 24.64 -9.85 -19.09
N GLU A 60 25.20 -9.71 -17.88
CA GLU A 60 26.60 -10.09 -17.61
C GLU A 60 26.82 -11.61 -17.70
N ALA A 61 25.82 -12.42 -17.32
CA ALA A 61 25.89 -13.88 -17.44
C ALA A 61 25.84 -14.39 -18.89
N ARG A 62 25.28 -13.62 -19.83
CA ARG A 62 25.28 -13.96 -21.26
C ARG A 62 26.57 -13.56 -21.99
N GLU A 63 27.27 -12.54 -21.50
CA GLU A 63 28.51 -12.06 -22.12
C GLU A 63 29.72 -12.95 -21.80
N LYS A 64 29.84 -13.49 -20.58
CA LYS A 64 30.97 -14.39 -20.20
C LYS A 64 30.87 -15.81 -20.77
N LYS A 65 29.78 -16.15 -21.46
CA LYS A 65 29.54 -17.48 -22.05
C LYS A 65 29.65 -17.49 -23.58
N SER A 66 29.93 -16.34 -24.20
CA SER A 66 30.23 -16.20 -25.63
C SER A 66 31.73 -16.02 -25.84
#